data_AF-A0A1D2WCT8-F1
#
_entry.id   AF-A0A1D2WCT8-F1
#
_cell.length_a   1.000
_cell.length_b   1.000
_cell.length_c   1.000
_cell.angle_alpha   90.00
_cell.angle_beta   90.00
_cell.angle_gamma   90.00
#
_symmetry.space_group_name_H-M   'P 1'
#
loop_
_entity.id
_entity.type
_entity.pdbx_description
1 polymer ?
#
loop_
_entity_poly.entity_id
_entity_poly.type
_entity_poly.pdbx_seq_one_letter_code
_entity_poly.pdbx_strand_id
1 'polypeptide(L)'
;MDSDDSKKLFLQTFAALITAAFGLIAALAWNQAIQALILLYIGTGNALMGLFIYAVIVTIIALIATYAIARSLAKYGVEMPKK
;
A
#
# COMPACT_ATOMS: atom_id res chain seq x y z
N MET A 1 -1.94 31.77 -18.77
CA MET A 1 -1.64 30.71 -17.78
C MET A 1 -0.43 31.18 -17.01
N ASP A 2 -0.58 31.38 -15.70
CA ASP A 2 0.49 31.95 -14.88
C ASP A 2 1.65 30.94 -14.76
N SER A 3 2.89 31.44 -14.77
CA SER A 3 4.08 30.56 -14.77
C SER A 3 4.18 29.70 -13.51
N ASP A 4 3.55 30.14 -12.42
CA ASP A 4 3.47 29.43 -11.14
C ASP A 4 2.50 28.24 -11.17
N ASP A 5 1.40 28.31 -11.93
CA ASP A 5 0.44 27.21 -12.04
C ASP A 5 1.05 26.02 -12.78
N SER A 6 1.82 26.27 -13.84
CA SER A 6 2.56 25.23 -14.57
C SER A 6 3.57 24.51 -13.67
N LYS A 7 4.29 25.25 -12.82
CA LYS A 7 5.24 24.66 -11.85
C LYS A 7 4.55 23.82 -10.79
N LYS A 8 3.44 24.31 -10.23
CA LYS A 8 2.63 23.56 -9.26
C LYS A 8 2.10 22.26 -9.85
N LEU A 9 1.53 22.32 -11.05
CA LEU A 9 1.01 21.14 -11.75
C LEU A 9 2.11 20.11 -12.04
N PHE A 10 3.28 20.57 -12.47
CA PHE A 10 4.44 19.70 -12.67
C PHE A 10 4.85 19.00 -11.37
N LEU A 11 5.01 19.75 -10.27
CA LEU A 11 5.41 19.18 -8.98
C LEU A 11 4.38 18.19 -8.43
N GLN A 12 3.08 18.49 -8.54
CA GLN A 12 2.01 17.59 -8.12
C GLN A 12 2.02 16.28 -8.94
N THR A 13 2.14 16.39 -10.26
CA THR A 13 2.20 15.23 -11.14
C THR A 13 3.44 14.39 -10.86
N PHE A 14 4.59 15.02 -10.71
CA PHE A 14 5.84 14.34 -10.42
C PHE A 14 5.83 13.64 -9.06
N ALA A 15 5.28 14.30 -8.02
CA ALA A 15 5.08 13.70 -6.72
C ALA A 15 4.17 12.47 -6.80
N ALA A 16 3.04 12.56 -7.52
CA ALA A 16 2.12 11.43 -7.71
C ALA A 16 2.80 10.25 -8.42
N LEU A 17 3.57 10.52 -9.49
CA LEU A 17 4.33 9.50 -10.21
C LEU A 17 5.37 8.81 -9.32
N ILE A 18 6.12 9.59 -8.54
CA ILE A 18 7.11 9.06 -7.59
C ILE A 18 6.42 8.21 -6.52
N THR A 19 5.34 8.71 -5.92
CA THR A 19 4.59 7.95 -4.91
C THR A 19 4.04 6.65 -5.48
N ALA A 20 3.53 6.65 -6.70
CA ALA A 20 3.05 5.44 -7.36
C ALA A 20 4.18 4.44 -7.63
N ALA A 21 5.33 4.91 -8.16
CA ALA A 21 6.49 4.07 -8.42
C ALA A 21 7.03 3.43 -7.13
N PHE A 22 7.22 4.21 -6.07
CA PHE A 22 7.66 3.68 -4.78
C PHE A 22 6.60 2.81 -4.11
N GLY A 23 5.31 3.11 -4.28
CA GLY A 23 4.22 2.25 -3.82
C GLY A 23 4.28 0.86 -4.48
N LEU A 24 4.56 0.80 -5.77
CA LEU A 24 4.75 -0.47 -6.50
C LEU A 24 5.98 -1.24 -6.03
N ILE A 25 7.12 -0.55 -5.89
CA ILE A 25 8.36 -1.16 -5.38
C ILE A 25 8.16 -1.70 -3.97
N ALA A 26 7.49 -0.93 -3.09
CA ALA A 26 7.18 -1.35 -1.74
C ALA A 26 6.27 -2.59 -1.73
N ALA A 27 5.20 -2.60 -2.53
CA ALA A 27 4.30 -3.75 -2.63
C ALA A 27 5.05 -5.03 -3.04
N LEU A 28 5.96 -4.93 -4.02
CA LEU A 28 6.77 -6.07 -4.45
C LEU A 28 7.76 -6.52 -3.37
N ALA A 29 8.44 -5.58 -2.71
CA ALA A 29 9.42 -5.88 -1.67
C ALA A 29 8.78 -6.58 -0.46
N TRP A 30 7.61 -6.11 -0.01
CA TRP A 30 6.87 -6.72 1.10
C TRP A 30 6.37 -8.12 0.75
N ASN A 31 5.88 -8.35 -0.48
CA ASN A 31 5.51 -9.68 -0.94
C ASN A 31 6.70 -10.66 -0.82
N GLN A 32 7.86 -10.28 -1.38
CA GLN A 32 9.06 -11.12 -1.34
C GLN A 32 9.58 -11.35 0.09
N ALA A 33 9.57 -10.32 0.94
CA ALA A 33 10.01 -10.42 2.33
C ALA A 33 9.15 -11.41 3.13
N ILE A 34 7.82 -11.35 3.00
CA ILE A 34 6.92 -12.28 3.70
C ILE A 34 7.17 -13.72 3.21
N GLN A 35 7.30 -13.92 1.90
CA GLN A 35 7.58 -15.25 1.34
C GLN A 35 8.92 -15.81 1.85
N ALA A 36 9.99 -15.00 1.85
CA ALA A 36 11.29 -15.40 2.35
C ALA A 36 11.27 -15.75 3.85
N LEU A 37 10.54 -14.96 4.66
CA LEU A 37 10.36 -15.24 6.08
C LEU A 37 9.62 -16.58 6.29
N ILE A 38 8.55 -16.83 5.54
CA ILE A 38 7.81 -18.09 5.64
C ILE A 38 8.70 -19.27 5.27
N LEU A 39 9.47 -19.15 4.18
CA LEU A 39 10.42 -20.18 3.77
C LEU A 39 11.48 -20.47 4.85
N LEU A 40 11.99 -19.41 5.49
CA LEU A 40 13.00 -19.53 6.55
C LEU A 40 12.47 -20.24 7.80
N TYR A 41 11.24 -19.94 8.23
CA TYR A 41 10.71 -20.43 9.51
C TYR A 41 9.84 -21.71 9.40
N ILE A 42 9.18 -21.95 8.26
CA ILE A 42 8.29 -23.11 8.05
C ILE A 42 8.98 -24.22 7.24
N GLY A 43 9.96 -23.88 6.40
CA GLY A 43 10.64 -24.83 5.51
C GLY A 43 9.82 -25.24 4.30
N THR A 44 10.44 -26.00 3.38
CA THR A 44 9.86 -26.37 2.07
C THR A 44 8.95 -27.61 2.11
N GLY A 45 8.95 -28.36 3.22
CA GLY A 45 8.25 -29.65 3.32
C GLY A 45 6.72 -29.57 3.37
N ASN A 46 6.15 -28.40 3.66
CA ASN A 46 4.70 -28.20 3.71
C ASN A 46 4.28 -26.92 2.94
N ALA A 47 4.51 -26.94 1.62
CA ALA A 47 4.27 -25.80 0.73
C ALA A 47 2.83 -25.24 0.84
N LEU A 48 1.83 -26.11 1.06
CA LEU A 48 0.44 -25.68 1.23
C LEU A 48 0.23 -24.88 2.53
N MET A 49 0.83 -25.31 3.64
CA MET A 49 0.77 -24.57 4.90
C MET A 49 1.46 -23.21 4.78
N GLY A 50 2.61 -23.15 4.09
CA GLY A 50 3.29 -21.88 3.80
C GLY A 50 2.42 -20.89 3.02
N LEU A 51 1.68 -21.37 2.00
CA LEU A 51 0.74 -20.55 1.23
C LEU A 51 -0.45 -20.06 2.08
N PHE A 52 -0.98 -20.91 2.95
CA PHE A 52 -2.05 -20.52 3.87
C PHE A 52 -1.60 -19.44 4.86
N ILE A 53 -0.41 -19.58 5.44
CA ILE A 53 0.17 -18.58 6.34
C ILE A 53 0.41 -17.26 5.60
N TYR A 54 0.97 -17.33 4.39
CA TYR A 54 1.16 -16.17 3.53
C TYR A 54 -0.16 -15.42 3.30
N ALA A 55 -1.21 -16.13 2.90
CA ALA A 55 -2.52 -15.55 2.64
C ALA A 55 -3.09 -14.84 3.88
N VAL A 56 -3.04 -15.47 5.06
CA VAL A 56 -3.52 -14.88 6.32
C VAL A 56 -2.75 -13.61 6.67
N ILE A 57 -1.41 -13.63 6.58
CA ILE A 57 -0.57 -12.46 6.89
C ILE A 57 -0.91 -11.29 5.96
N VAL A 58 -1.01 -11.55 4.65
CA VAL A 58 -1.33 -10.52 3.66
C VAL A 58 -2.71 -9.93 3.89
N THR A 59 -3.71 -10.76 4.25
CA THR A 59 -5.06 -10.26 4.59
C THR A 59 -5.04 -9.37 5.83
N ILE A 60 -4.31 -9.74 6.88
CA ILE A 60 -4.20 -8.91 8.09
C ILE A 60 -3.58 -7.55 7.76
N ILE A 61 -2.49 -7.53 6.98
CA ILE A 61 -1.85 -6.28 6.55
C ILE A 61 -2.81 -5.43 5.73
N ALA A 62 -3.55 -6.04 4.79
CA ALA A 62 -4.54 -5.34 3.98
C ALA A 62 -5.64 -4.72 4.85
N LEU A 63 -6.17 -5.46 5.82
CA LEU A 63 -7.18 -4.94 6.76
C LEU A 63 -6.66 -3.77 7.58
N ILE A 64 -5.43 -3.85 8.10
CA ILE A 64 -4.81 -2.75 8.85
C ILE A 64 -4.66 -1.51 7.96
N ALA A 65 -4.17 -1.67 6.74
CA ALA A 65 -4.00 -0.57 5.80
C ALA A 65 -5.36 0.07 5.44
N THR A 66 -6.36 -0.73 5.07
CA THR A 66 -7.69 -0.24 4.74
C THR A 66 -8.35 0.45 5.93
N TYR A 67 -8.23 -0.11 7.14
CA TYR A 67 -8.76 0.50 8.36
C TYR A 67 -8.08 1.83 8.70
N ALA A 68 -6.75 1.90 8.56
CA ALA A 68 -5.99 3.13 8.79
C ALA A 68 -6.38 4.24 7.80
N ILE A 69 -6.57 3.90 6.52
CA ILE A 69 -7.06 4.84 5.50
C ILE A 69 -8.48 5.31 5.84
N ALA A 70 -9.40 4.38 6.13
CA ALA A 70 -10.79 4.71 6.49
C ALA A 70 -10.87 5.63 7.72
N ARG A 71 -10.06 5.35 8.76
CA ARG A 71 -9.98 6.19 9.96
C ARG A 71 -9.41 7.57 9.65
N SER A 72 -8.39 7.65 8.79
CA SER A 72 -7.78 8.93 8.41
C SER A 72 -8.78 9.82 7.66
N LEU A 73 -9.54 9.26 6.72
CA LEU A 73 -10.59 9.97 5.99
C LEU A 73 -11.71 10.46 6.93
N ALA A 74 -12.15 9.62 7.87
CA ALA A 74 -13.16 10.01 8.86
C ALA A 74 -12.69 11.15 9.78
N LYS A 75 -11.40 11.18 10.12
CA LYS A 75 -10.81 12.22 10.99
C LYS A 75 -10.73 13.59 10.31
N TYR A 76 -10.62 13.65 8.99
CA TYR A 76 -10.58 14.91 8.25
C TYR A 76 -11.96 15.46 7.85
N GLY A 77 -13.06 14.82 8.30
CA GLY A 77 -14.40 15.39 8.18
C GLY A 77 -14.75 15.84 6.76
N VAL A 78 -14.51 14.98 5.76
CA VAL A 78 -14.97 15.22 4.39
C VAL A 78 -16.51 15.20 4.40
N GLU A 79 -17.11 16.36 4.68
CA GLU A 79 -18.54 16.57 4.49
C GLU A 79 -18.82 16.49 2.99
N MET A 80 -19.70 15.56 2.61
CA MET A 80 -20.17 15.46 1.24
C MET A 80 -20.79 16.80 0.83
N PRO A 81 -20.44 17.39 -0.33
CA PRO A 81 -21.14 18.57 -0.81
C PRO A 81 -22.63 18.27 -0.87
N LYS A 82 -23.38 18.97 -0.02
CA LYS A 82 -24.82 18.86 0.07
C LYS A 82 -25.38 19.24 -1.30
N LYS A 83 -26.08 18.30 -1.95
CA LYS A 83 -26.86 18.59 -3.15
C LYS A 83 -27.90 19.67 -2.86
#